data_AF-A0A368VGA2-F1
#
_entry.id   AF-A0A368VGA2-F1
#
_cell.length_a   1.000
_cell.length_b   1.000
_cell.length_c   1.000
_cell.angle_alpha   90.00
_cell.angle_beta   90.00
_cell.angle_gamma   90.00
#
_symmetry.space_group_name_H-M   'P 1'
#
loop_
_entity.id
_entity.type
_entity.pdbx_description
1 polymer ?
#
loop_
_entity_poly.entity_id
_entity_poly.type
_entity_poly.pdbx_seq_one_letter_code
_entity_poly.pdbx_strand_id
1 'polypeptide(L)'
;MSKTAQQKNGHGCGLAIGIMFVLYVIVFGATDGFGLGSDTQFYGDESDRYSEYRTYTGQPIPRFSAADSRRLSQALSDSEERYGICFGWKLTDGSKDAAGSYDPDSGQEAESDPPSSFDRGSSRGPTTPASTCPRWVEARVTVAYTSESSEDWSGVELEVAGSDNFESYELPFDNNSFADLGIDAETFIDQPVTTTGHAALALPLLMTENGTLDPKPVRASSDAPPQPLPPASSGMRGLGTWLWLGFLGLLTVSATVLGFRARAHRKPVPTTPAGPPGPPPGPPPGSSPPQGFPPGPPPRQPPQPGAPPTPGRH
;
A
#
# COMPACT_ATOMS: atom_id res chain seq x y z
N MET A 1 12.91 76.39 -11.95
CA MET A 1 11.71 75.62 -12.38
C MET A 1 12.17 74.56 -13.37
N SER A 2 12.35 73.32 -12.91
CA SER A 2 12.56 72.16 -13.78
C SER A 2 11.83 70.98 -13.15
N LYS A 3 10.71 70.58 -13.73
CA LYS A 3 10.01 69.34 -13.40
C LYS A 3 10.55 68.25 -14.31
N THR A 4 11.32 67.32 -13.78
CA THR A 4 11.67 66.08 -14.47
C THR A 4 10.59 65.06 -14.14
N ALA A 5 9.81 64.67 -15.14
CA ALA A 5 8.77 63.64 -15.01
C ALA A 5 9.44 62.26 -14.96
N GLN A 6 9.29 61.58 -13.83
CA GLN A 6 9.76 60.22 -13.62
C GLN A 6 8.73 59.25 -14.19
N GLN A 7 9.01 58.70 -15.38
CA GLN A 7 8.16 57.73 -16.07
C GLN A 7 8.26 56.38 -15.36
N LYS A 8 7.22 56.03 -14.58
CA LYS A 8 7.12 54.81 -13.79
C LYS A 8 6.70 53.65 -14.68
N ASN A 9 7.65 52.82 -15.12
CA ASN A 9 7.39 51.60 -15.89
C ASN A 9 6.75 50.52 -15.01
N GLY A 10 5.42 50.58 -14.85
CA GLY A 10 4.61 49.66 -14.06
C GLY A 10 4.32 48.29 -14.68
N HIS A 11 5.12 47.83 -15.65
CA HIS A 11 4.86 46.56 -16.35
C HIS A 11 5.73 45.38 -15.87
N GLY A 12 6.71 45.61 -14.99
CA GLY A 12 7.63 44.55 -14.55
C GLY A 12 7.14 43.65 -13.41
N CYS A 13 6.20 44.13 -12.58
CA CYS A 13 5.83 43.42 -11.34
C CYS A 13 4.82 42.29 -11.58
N GLY A 14 3.87 42.48 -12.52
CA GLY A 14 2.85 41.48 -12.81
C GLY A 14 3.41 40.20 -13.45
N LEU A 15 4.45 40.32 -14.27
CA LEU A 15 5.05 39.19 -14.97
C LEU A 15 5.85 38.27 -14.03
N ALA A 16 6.51 38.84 -13.01
CA ALA A 16 7.22 38.05 -12.00
C ALA A 16 6.28 37.23 -11.12
N ILE A 17 5.12 37.79 -10.74
CA ILE A 17 4.10 37.09 -9.94
C ILE A 17 3.46 35.97 -10.75
N GLY A 18 3.16 36.20 -12.03
CA GLY A 18 2.61 35.16 -12.91
C GLY A 18 3.55 33.97 -13.10
N ILE A 19 4.86 34.21 -13.28
CA ILE A 19 5.85 33.13 -13.42
C ILE A 19 6.02 32.35 -12.11
N MET A 20 6.03 33.02 -10.95
CA MET A 20 6.07 32.35 -9.65
C MET A 20 4.84 31.49 -9.41
N PHE A 21 3.64 31.94 -9.79
CA PHE A 21 2.42 31.15 -9.65
C PHE A 21 2.42 29.93 -10.58
N VAL A 22 2.87 30.07 -11.83
CA VAL A 22 2.97 28.94 -12.77
C VAL A 22 4.02 27.93 -12.30
N LEU A 23 5.17 28.39 -11.80
CA LEU A 23 6.19 27.48 -11.23
C LEU A 23 5.69 26.82 -9.94
N TYR A 24 4.95 27.53 -9.09
CA TYR A 24 4.31 26.96 -7.92
C TYR A 24 3.30 25.87 -8.32
N VAL A 25 2.43 26.14 -9.30
CA VAL A 25 1.46 25.15 -9.81
C VAL A 25 2.14 23.97 -10.49
N ILE A 26 3.26 24.14 -11.19
CA ILE A 26 4.00 23.03 -11.81
C ILE A 26 4.74 22.20 -10.75
N VAL A 27 5.37 22.84 -9.76
CA VAL A 27 6.14 22.14 -8.73
C VAL A 27 5.22 21.46 -7.73
N PHE A 28 4.20 22.15 -7.21
CA PHE A 28 3.20 21.55 -6.30
C PHE A 28 2.20 20.66 -7.04
N GLY A 29 1.79 21.02 -8.26
CA GLY A 29 0.88 20.17 -9.05
C GLY A 29 1.53 18.92 -9.62
N ALA A 30 2.87 18.84 -9.68
CA ALA A 30 3.58 17.61 -10.02
C ALA A 30 3.90 16.73 -8.80
N THR A 31 3.90 17.28 -7.58
CA THR A 31 4.02 16.49 -6.35
C THR A 31 2.66 16.02 -5.82
N ASP A 32 1.60 16.80 -6.05
CA ASP A 32 0.22 16.52 -5.58
C ASP A 32 -0.74 16.25 -6.75
N GLY A 33 -0.23 15.64 -7.83
CA GLY A 33 -0.98 15.36 -9.04
C GLY A 33 -2.18 14.44 -8.80
N PHE A 34 -3.38 15.02 -8.86
CA PHE A 34 -4.68 14.40 -9.13
C PHE A 34 -5.00 13.10 -8.36
N GLY A 35 -5.55 13.29 -7.16
CA GLY A 35 -6.10 12.25 -6.29
C GLY A 35 -7.19 11.38 -6.93
N LEU A 36 -6.76 10.21 -7.41
CA LEU A 36 -7.45 8.96 -7.11
C LEU A 36 -6.70 8.40 -5.89
N GLY A 37 -7.37 8.31 -4.74
CA GLY A 37 -6.76 7.89 -3.47
C GLY A 37 -6.02 6.58 -3.66
N SER A 38 -4.70 6.66 -3.74
CA SER A 38 -3.86 5.51 -4.03
C SER A 38 -3.49 4.91 -2.68
N ASP A 39 -3.91 3.68 -2.42
CA ASP A 39 -3.51 2.84 -1.28
C ASP A 39 -1.98 2.53 -1.28
N THR A 40 -1.17 3.38 -1.91
CA THR A 40 0.27 3.21 -2.18
C THR A 40 1.13 3.28 -0.93
N GLN A 41 0.60 3.74 0.21
CA GLN A 41 1.35 3.73 1.44
C GLN A 41 1.31 2.35 2.12
N PHE A 42 0.21 1.61 1.98
CA PHE A 42 0.10 0.27 2.55
C PHE A 42 0.70 -0.80 1.65
N TYR A 43 0.57 -0.66 0.32
CA TYR A 43 1.18 -1.57 -0.65
C TYR A 43 2.43 -0.92 -1.25
N GLY A 44 3.60 -1.49 -0.99
CA GLY A 44 4.85 -1.12 -1.64
C GLY A 44 5.05 -1.79 -3.00
N ASP A 45 6.29 -1.71 -3.51
CA ASP A 45 6.64 -2.17 -4.86
C ASP A 45 6.62 -3.70 -5.02
N GLU A 46 6.62 -4.45 -3.92
CA GLU A 46 6.77 -5.92 -3.88
C GLU A 46 5.55 -6.64 -3.29
N SER A 47 4.43 -5.94 -3.11
CA SER A 47 3.19 -6.48 -2.58
C SER A 47 1.99 -6.06 -3.43
N ASP A 48 0.98 -6.94 -3.48
CA ASP A 48 -0.28 -6.68 -4.18
C ASP A 48 -1.46 -6.77 -3.21
N ARG A 49 -2.56 -6.10 -3.56
CA ARG A 49 -3.84 -6.35 -2.90
C ARG A 49 -4.28 -7.79 -3.14
N TYR A 50 -4.60 -8.50 -2.07
CA TYR A 50 -5.16 -9.86 -2.18
C TYR A 50 -6.46 -9.84 -2.97
N SER A 51 -6.65 -10.88 -3.80
CA SER A 51 -7.87 -11.07 -4.58
C SER A 51 -8.24 -12.54 -4.63
N GLU A 52 -9.47 -12.86 -4.23
CA GLU A 52 -10.03 -14.22 -4.29
C GLU A 52 -10.01 -14.84 -5.70
N TYR A 53 -9.96 -14.01 -6.76
CA TYR A 53 -9.93 -14.46 -8.15
C TYR A 53 -8.52 -14.79 -8.66
N ARG A 54 -7.48 -14.54 -7.87
CA ARG A 54 -6.08 -14.88 -8.21
C ARG A 54 -5.68 -16.19 -7.56
N THR A 55 -4.88 -16.97 -8.29
CA THR A 55 -4.32 -18.22 -7.76
C THR A 55 -2.96 -17.95 -7.13
N TYR A 56 -2.85 -18.18 -5.83
CA TYR A 56 -1.61 -18.06 -5.08
C TYR A 56 -1.03 -19.46 -4.84
N THR A 57 0.17 -19.71 -5.37
CA THR A 57 0.81 -21.05 -5.38
C THR A 57 2.04 -21.14 -4.47
N GLY A 58 2.21 -20.18 -3.56
CA GLY A 58 3.29 -20.14 -2.60
C GLY A 58 3.14 -21.15 -1.46
N GLN A 59 4.06 -21.09 -0.51
CA GLN A 59 4.01 -21.91 0.70
C GLN A 59 2.87 -21.46 1.63
N PRO A 60 2.38 -22.33 2.52
CA PRO A 60 1.45 -21.93 3.58
C PRO A 60 2.07 -20.87 4.50
N ILE A 61 1.26 -19.93 4.97
CA ILE A 61 1.72 -18.89 5.89
C ILE A 61 2.07 -19.46 7.28
N PRO A 62 3.04 -18.84 8.00
CA PRO A 62 3.25 -19.11 9.41
C PRO A 62 1.97 -18.96 10.24
N ARG A 63 1.83 -19.82 11.25
CA ARG A 63 0.64 -19.92 12.12
C ARG A 63 0.96 -19.45 13.53
N PHE A 64 -0.04 -18.94 14.23
CA PHE A 64 0.09 -18.55 15.62
C PHE A 64 0.41 -19.77 16.49
N SER A 65 1.44 -19.65 17.33
CA SER A 65 1.66 -20.63 18.38
C SER A 65 0.62 -20.46 19.50
N ALA A 66 0.32 -21.54 20.24
CA ALA A 66 -0.57 -21.46 21.40
C ALA A 66 -0.06 -20.50 22.50
N ALA A 67 1.26 -20.25 22.56
CA ALA A 67 1.83 -19.27 23.49
C ALA A 67 1.55 -17.83 23.01
N ASP A 68 1.74 -17.56 21.72
CA ASP A 68 1.55 -16.23 21.14
C ASP A 68 0.08 -15.84 21.15
N SER A 69 -0.84 -16.74 20.78
CA SER A 69 -2.27 -16.48 20.85
C SER A 69 -2.73 -16.15 22.28
N ARG A 70 -2.22 -16.87 23.28
CA ARG A 70 -2.57 -16.59 24.69
C ARG A 70 -2.05 -15.23 25.14
N ARG A 71 -0.80 -14.89 24.79
CA ARG A 71 -0.21 -13.59 25.14
C ARG A 71 -0.98 -12.45 24.48
N LEU A 72 -1.32 -12.59 23.20
CA LEU A 72 -2.08 -11.59 22.46
C LEU A 72 -3.49 -11.43 23.05
N SER A 73 -4.20 -12.53 23.32
CA SER A 73 -5.51 -12.48 23.98
C SER A 73 -5.45 -11.81 25.35
N GLN A 74 -4.41 -12.07 26.14
CA GLN A 74 -4.23 -11.41 27.43
C GLN A 74 -4.02 -9.89 27.26
N ALA A 75 -3.17 -9.47 26.33
CA ALA A 75 -2.96 -8.05 26.05
C ALA A 75 -4.23 -7.34 25.55
N LEU A 76 -5.04 -8.03 24.73
CA LEU A 76 -6.34 -7.50 24.28
C LEU A 76 -7.37 -7.46 25.41
N SER A 77 -7.29 -8.35 26.41
CA SER A 77 -8.20 -8.35 27.57
C SER A 77 -8.03 -7.10 28.44
N ASP A 78 -6.81 -6.56 28.55
CA ASP A 78 -6.55 -5.30 29.26
C ASP A 78 -7.23 -4.12 28.54
N SER A 79 -7.25 -4.13 27.20
CA SER A 79 -7.94 -3.14 26.37
C SER A 79 -9.46 -3.29 26.48
N GLU A 80 -9.98 -4.52 26.53
CA GLU A 80 -11.40 -4.77 26.78
C GLU A 80 -11.83 -4.23 28.14
N GLU A 81 -11.09 -4.49 29.22
CA GLU A 81 -11.42 -3.95 30.55
C GLU A 81 -11.49 -2.42 30.53
N ARG A 82 -10.61 -1.78 29.75
CA ARG A 82 -10.55 -0.33 29.63
C ARG A 82 -11.73 0.22 28.84
N TYR A 83 -12.03 -0.31 27.66
CA TYR A 83 -12.99 0.29 26.74
C TYR A 83 -14.37 -0.35 26.74
N GLY A 84 -14.52 -1.55 27.32
CA GLY A 84 -15.76 -2.32 27.32
C GLY A 84 -16.09 -2.92 25.94
N ILE A 85 -15.08 -3.13 25.10
CA ILE A 85 -15.21 -3.64 23.73
C ILE A 85 -14.27 -4.83 23.56
N CYS A 86 -14.78 -5.92 22.99
CA CYS A 86 -13.93 -7.07 22.68
C CYS A 86 -13.11 -6.82 21.43
N PHE A 87 -11.80 -6.77 21.60
CA PHE A 87 -10.87 -6.74 20.47
C PHE A 87 -10.46 -8.16 20.07
N GLY A 88 -10.28 -8.41 18.78
CA GLY A 88 -9.81 -9.69 18.26
C GLY A 88 -9.01 -9.62 16.99
N TRP A 89 -8.64 -10.81 16.51
CA TRP A 89 -7.77 -11.00 15.36
C TRP A 89 -8.15 -12.28 14.61
N LYS A 90 -8.01 -12.26 13.28
CA LYS A 90 -8.10 -13.41 12.38
C LYS A 90 -6.96 -13.30 11.36
N LEU A 91 -6.16 -14.35 11.21
CA LEU A 91 -5.12 -14.48 10.19
C LEU A 91 -5.46 -15.66 9.28
N THR A 92 -5.75 -15.39 8.01
CA THR A 92 -6.18 -16.34 6.99
C THR A 92 -5.05 -16.59 5.98
N ASP A 93 -4.85 -17.86 5.64
CA ASP A 93 -3.97 -18.32 4.56
C ASP A 93 -4.73 -18.28 3.22
N GLY A 94 -4.56 -17.19 2.48
CA GLY A 94 -5.25 -16.96 1.20
C GLY A 94 -4.77 -17.84 0.06
N SER A 95 -3.72 -18.66 0.25
CA SER A 95 -3.27 -19.62 -0.76
C SER A 95 -4.28 -20.75 -1.01
N LYS A 96 -5.16 -21.01 -0.03
CA LYS A 96 -6.14 -22.11 -0.08
C LYS A 96 -7.53 -21.66 -0.50
N ASP A 97 -7.76 -20.36 -0.56
CA ASP A 97 -9.05 -19.76 -0.92
C ASP A 97 -9.27 -19.74 -2.43
N ALA A 98 -8.18 -19.79 -3.22
CA ALA A 98 -8.20 -19.87 -4.68
C ALA A 98 -8.81 -21.17 -5.25
N ALA A 99 -9.17 -22.12 -4.39
CA ALA A 99 -9.91 -23.31 -4.76
C ALA A 99 -11.26 -23.33 -4.03
N GLY A 100 -12.07 -22.30 -4.27
CA GLY A 100 -13.49 -22.55 -4.53
C GLY A 100 -13.57 -23.55 -5.69
N SER A 101 -13.44 -24.84 -5.39
CA SER A 101 -13.91 -25.89 -6.29
C SER A 101 -15.41 -25.72 -6.36
N TYR A 102 -15.85 -24.79 -7.22
CA TYR A 102 -17.21 -24.77 -7.71
C TYR A 102 -17.38 -26.10 -8.42
N ASP A 103 -17.89 -27.09 -7.69
CA ASP A 103 -18.41 -28.31 -8.28
C ASP A 103 -19.80 -27.95 -8.82
N PRO A 104 -19.96 -27.77 -10.15
CA PRO A 104 -21.23 -27.38 -10.73
C PRO A 104 -22.34 -28.42 -10.50
N ASP A 105 -21.99 -29.64 -10.08
CA ASP A 105 -22.92 -30.75 -9.91
C ASP A 105 -23.43 -30.90 -8.46
N SER A 106 -22.81 -30.24 -7.49
CA SER A 106 -23.13 -30.46 -6.07
C SER A 106 -24.30 -29.61 -5.55
N GLY A 107 -24.61 -28.47 -6.19
CA GLY A 107 -25.75 -27.61 -5.84
C GLY A 107 -25.79 -27.13 -4.37
N GLN A 108 -24.72 -27.37 -3.62
CA GLN A 108 -24.53 -26.97 -2.24
C GLN A 108 -23.58 -25.78 -2.25
N GLU A 109 -24.04 -24.66 -1.71
CA GLU A 109 -23.18 -23.55 -1.30
C GLU A 109 -22.10 -24.17 -0.41
N ALA A 110 -20.84 -24.13 -0.87
CA ALA A 110 -19.72 -24.68 -0.12
C ALA A 110 -19.73 -24.04 1.27
N GLU A 111 -19.93 -24.88 2.29
CA GLU A 111 -19.93 -24.45 3.68
C GLU A 111 -18.63 -23.70 3.94
N SER A 112 -18.79 -22.45 4.39
CA SER A 112 -17.79 -21.40 4.46
C SER A 112 -16.51 -21.85 5.17
N ASP A 113 -15.35 -21.57 4.55
CA ASP A 113 -13.99 -21.71 5.06
C ASP A 113 -13.67 -23.04 5.80
N PRO A 114 -12.95 -24.01 5.19
CA PRO A 114 -12.44 -25.15 5.94
C PRO A 114 -11.62 -24.63 7.15
N PRO A 115 -11.89 -25.07 8.39
CA PRO A 115 -11.34 -24.50 9.65
C PRO A 115 -9.81 -24.60 9.79
N SER A 116 -9.12 -25.12 8.77
CA SER A 116 -7.66 -25.24 8.69
C SER A 116 -6.97 -24.08 7.98
N SER A 117 -7.70 -23.11 7.39
CA SER A 117 -7.09 -21.99 6.66
C SER A 117 -6.80 -20.76 7.53
N PHE A 118 -7.37 -20.61 8.73
CA PHE A 118 -7.19 -19.39 9.54
C PHE A 118 -6.93 -19.65 11.03
N ASP A 119 -6.14 -18.79 11.64
CA ASP A 119 -6.00 -18.70 13.10
C ASP A 119 -6.82 -17.51 13.59
N ARG A 120 -7.39 -17.61 14.78
CA ARG A 120 -8.17 -16.51 15.35
C ARG A 120 -8.12 -16.50 16.87
N GLY A 121 -8.48 -15.36 17.43
CA GLY A 121 -8.70 -15.19 18.86
C GLY A 121 -9.23 -13.81 19.19
N SER A 122 -9.47 -13.59 20.48
CA SER A 122 -9.92 -12.30 21.00
C SER A 122 -9.41 -12.06 22.41
N SER A 123 -9.75 -10.91 22.96
CA SER A 123 -9.71 -10.57 24.38
C SER A 123 -10.35 -11.62 25.31
N ARG A 124 -11.28 -12.43 24.80
CA ARG A 124 -11.90 -13.56 25.55
C ARG A 124 -11.08 -14.84 25.55
N GLY A 125 -10.03 -14.91 24.75
CA GLY A 125 -9.11 -16.03 24.73
C GLY A 125 -8.67 -16.43 23.32
N PRO A 126 -7.66 -17.32 23.24
CA PRO A 126 -7.25 -17.90 21.97
C PRO A 126 -8.40 -18.73 21.40
N THR A 127 -8.53 -18.79 20.07
CA THR A 127 -9.59 -19.55 19.35
C THR A 127 -11.03 -19.05 19.54
N THR A 128 -11.28 -18.14 20.48
CA THR A 128 -12.58 -17.51 20.71
C THR A 128 -12.73 -16.28 19.81
N PRO A 129 -13.66 -16.26 18.83
CA PRO A 129 -13.84 -15.10 17.96
C PRO A 129 -14.43 -13.91 18.73
N ALA A 130 -14.08 -12.69 18.29
CA ALA A 130 -14.55 -11.46 18.94
C ALA A 130 -16.08 -11.30 18.84
N SER A 131 -16.69 -11.87 17.80
CA SER A 131 -18.15 -11.90 17.58
C SER A 131 -18.97 -12.62 18.65
N THR A 132 -18.32 -13.33 19.58
CA THR A 132 -19.00 -13.86 20.78
C THR A 132 -19.43 -12.77 21.75
N CYS A 133 -18.86 -11.56 21.64
CA CYS A 133 -19.22 -10.42 22.47
C CYS A 133 -20.31 -9.57 21.80
N PRO A 134 -21.17 -8.88 22.59
CA PRO A 134 -22.17 -7.97 22.03
C PRO A 134 -21.56 -6.76 21.29
N ARG A 135 -20.41 -6.26 21.75
CA ARG A 135 -19.65 -5.16 21.13
C ARG A 135 -18.23 -5.62 20.87
N TRP A 136 -17.81 -5.60 19.62
CA TRP A 136 -16.51 -6.13 19.22
C TRP A 136 -15.92 -5.44 18.00
N VAL A 137 -14.60 -5.51 17.88
CA VAL A 137 -13.81 -5.09 16.71
C VAL A 137 -12.70 -6.13 16.47
N GLU A 138 -12.47 -6.54 15.23
CA GLU A 138 -11.55 -7.60 14.85
C GLU A 138 -10.71 -7.17 13.65
N ALA A 139 -9.38 -7.31 13.75
CA ALA A 139 -8.49 -7.19 12.61
C ALA A 139 -8.46 -8.52 11.85
N ARG A 140 -8.93 -8.52 10.60
CA ARG A 140 -8.94 -9.68 9.71
C ARG A 140 -7.87 -9.48 8.65
N VAL A 141 -6.93 -10.39 8.62
CA VAL A 141 -5.79 -10.35 7.70
C VAL A 141 -5.82 -11.59 6.85
N THR A 142 -5.73 -11.42 5.54
CA THR A 142 -5.50 -12.50 4.59
C THR A 142 -4.15 -12.29 3.94
N VAL A 143 -3.27 -13.29 4.03
CA VAL A 143 -1.95 -13.28 3.38
C VAL A 143 -1.87 -14.48 2.45
N ALA A 144 -1.46 -14.25 1.21
CA ALA A 144 -1.33 -15.28 0.19
C ALA A 144 0.01 -15.16 -0.53
N TYR A 145 0.90 -16.13 -0.29
CA TYR A 145 2.19 -16.15 -0.96
C TYR A 145 2.07 -16.60 -2.42
N THR A 146 2.76 -15.91 -3.32
CA THR A 146 3.04 -16.41 -4.67
C THR A 146 4.22 -17.37 -4.65
N SER A 147 4.38 -18.19 -5.69
CA SER A 147 5.55 -19.05 -5.79
C SER A 147 6.81 -18.23 -6.07
N GLU A 148 7.97 -18.67 -5.55
CA GLU A 148 9.27 -17.98 -5.78
C GLU A 148 9.65 -17.88 -7.27
N SER A 149 9.06 -18.73 -8.11
CA SER A 149 9.24 -18.71 -9.57
C SER A 149 8.26 -17.80 -10.31
N SER A 150 7.26 -17.25 -9.61
CA SER A 150 6.28 -16.35 -10.20
C SER A 150 6.87 -14.95 -10.36
N GLU A 151 6.47 -14.25 -11.43
CA GLU A 151 6.69 -12.81 -11.56
C GLU A 151 5.62 -11.99 -10.83
N ASP A 152 4.60 -12.66 -10.28
CA ASP A 152 3.51 -12.03 -9.53
C ASP A 152 3.87 -11.81 -8.04
N TRP A 153 3.42 -10.68 -7.50
CA TRP A 153 3.59 -10.33 -6.10
C TRP A 153 2.66 -11.10 -5.15
N SER A 154 3.09 -11.26 -3.91
CA SER A 154 2.26 -11.87 -2.87
C SER A 154 1.11 -10.92 -2.48
N GLY A 155 -0.05 -11.51 -2.16
CA GLY A 155 -1.27 -10.78 -1.87
C GLY A 155 -1.47 -10.57 -0.37
N VAL A 156 -1.86 -9.35 0.02
CA VAL A 156 -2.31 -9.03 1.38
C VAL A 156 -3.66 -8.30 1.33
N GLU A 157 -4.55 -8.65 2.23
CA GLU A 157 -5.74 -7.85 2.55
C GLU A 157 -5.86 -7.71 4.05
N LEU A 158 -6.03 -6.47 4.50
CA LEU A 158 -6.36 -6.11 5.87
C LEU A 158 -7.76 -5.51 5.86
N GLU A 159 -8.65 -6.10 6.64
CA GLU A 159 -10.00 -5.63 6.88
C GLU A 159 -10.20 -5.48 8.39
N VAL A 160 -10.86 -4.41 8.82
CA VAL A 160 -11.33 -4.30 10.20
C VAL A 160 -12.83 -4.50 10.23
N ALA A 161 -13.26 -5.57 10.89
CA ALA A 161 -14.67 -5.88 11.10
C ALA A 161 -15.10 -5.48 12.51
N GLY A 162 -16.40 -5.18 12.69
CA GLY A 162 -16.96 -4.90 14.01
C GLY A 162 -18.42 -5.31 14.13
N SER A 163 -18.96 -5.26 15.34
CA SER A 163 -20.39 -5.46 15.60
C SER A 163 -21.25 -4.36 14.95
N ASP A 164 -22.52 -4.65 14.66
CA ASP A 164 -23.54 -3.72 14.14
C ASP A 164 -23.74 -2.43 14.97
N ASN A 165 -23.18 -2.38 16.17
CA ASN A 165 -23.15 -1.19 17.02
C ASN A 165 -22.12 -0.13 16.56
N PHE A 166 -21.32 -0.43 15.54
CA PHE A 166 -20.42 0.52 14.89
C PHE A 166 -20.95 0.78 13.49
N GLU A 167 -21.16 2.04 13.14
CA GLU A 167 -21.50 2.39 11.78
C GLU A 167 -20.29 2.15 10.87
N SER A 168 -20.52 1.82 9.59
CA SER A 168 -19.43 1.49 8.66
C SER A 168 -18.42 2.63 8.48
N TYR A 169 -18.83 3.87 8.72
CA TYR A 169 -17.93 5.04 8.73
C TYR A 169 -17.20 5.27 10.06
N GLU A 170 -17.56 4.57 11.15
CA GLU A 170 -16.88 4.63 12.46
C GLU A 170 -15.73 3.63 12.56
N LEU A 171 -15.70 2.67 11.62
CA LEU A 171 -14.59 1.75 11.36
C LEU A 171 -13.80 2.10 10.09
N PRO A 172 -13.56 3.37 9.69
CA PRO A 172 -12.90 3.70 8.44
C PRO A 172 -11.39 3.59 8.65
N PHE A 173 -10.92 2.43 9.08
CA PHE A 173 -9.50 2.14 9.05
C PHE A 173 -9.16 1.91 7.59
N ASP A 174 -8.79 3.00 6.93
CA ASP A 174 -8.06 2.86 5.69
C ASP A 174 -6.75 2.13 5.99
N ASN A 175 -6.26 1.38 5.03
CA ASN A 175 -5.02 0.64 5.20
C ASN A 175 -3.85 1.59 5.52
N ASN A 176 -3.96 2.87 5.15
CA ASN A 176 -2.95 3.90 5.44
C ASN A 176 -2.82 4.18 6.94
N SER A 177 -3.92 4.14 7.71
CA SER A 177 -3.87 4.31 9.18
C SER A 177 -2.98 3.25 9.85
N PHE A 178 -2.96 2.03 9.30
CA PHE A 178 -2.03 0.98 9.75
C PHE A 178 -0.62 1.21 9.23
N ALA A 179 -0.47 1.65 7.97
CA ALA A 179 0.84 1.97 7.40
C ALA A 179 1.56 3.09 8.15
N ASP A 180 0.84 4.08 8.68
CA ASP A 180 1.38 5.15 9.54
C ASP A 180 1.97 4.61 10.86
N LEU A 181 1.49 3.45 11.32
CA LEU A 181 2.04 2.72 12.46
C LEU A 181 3.16 1.74 12.08
N GLY A 182 3.57 1.71 10.81
CA GLY A 182 4.54 0.75 10.26
C GLY A 182 3.97 -0.65 10.09
N ILE A 183 2.64 -0.76 9.90
CA ILE A 183 1.93 -2.00 9.62
C ILE A 183 1.47 -1.93 8.16
N ASP A 184 2.30 -2.45 7.26
CA ASP A 184 2.14 -2.41 5.80
C ASP A 184 2.09 -3.84 5.21
N ALA A 185 1.83 -3.96 3.92
CA ALA A 185 1.68 -5.25 3.25
C ALA A 185 3.00 -6.06 3.26
N GLU A 186 4.15 -5.41 3.10
CA GLU A 186 5.48 -6.04 3.15
C GLU A 186 5.75 -6.67 4.52
N THR A 187 5.46 -5.96 5.60
CA THR A 187 5.60 -6.49 6.97
C THR A 187 4.62 -7.63 7.25
N PHE A 188 3.45 -7.67 6.62
CA PHE A 188 2.55 -8.83 6.66
C PHE A 188 3.09 -10.03 5.90
N ILE A 189 3.73 -9.81 4.74
CA ILE A 189 4.36 -10.88 3.97
C ILE A 189 5.52 -11.48 4.76
N ASP A 190 6.38 -10.63 5.34
CA ASP A 190 7.57 -11.05 6.08
C ASP A 190 7.24 -11.73 7.42
N GLN A 191 6.29 -11.16 8.18
CA GLN A 191 6.02 -11.54 9.57
C GLN A 191 4.51 -11.64 9.90
N PRO A 192 3.72 -12.45 9.19
CA PRO A 192 2.25 -12.40 9.26
C PRO A 192 1.70 -12.54 10.68
N VAL A 193 2.24 -13.47 11.48
CA VAL A 193 1.81 -13.69 12.87
C VAL A 193 2.07 -12.47 13.75
N THR A 194 3.27 -11.91 13.68
CA THR A 194 3.67 -10.77 14.51
C THR A 194 2.92 -9.50 14.09
N THR A 195 2.84 -9.25 12.78
CA THR A 195 2.18 -8.08 12.20
C THR A 195 0.67 -8.10 12.45
N THR A 196 0.00 -9.26 12.34
CA THR A 196 -1.42 -9.38 12.75
C THR A 196 -1.61 -9.10 14.24
N GLY A 197 -0.70 -9.57 15.09
CA GLY A 197 -0.73 -9.25 16.52
C GLY A 197 -0.61 -7.75 16.80
N HIS A 198 0.28 -7.06 16.09
CA HIS A 198 0.42 -5.61 16.18
C HIS A 198 -0.80 -4.86 15.66
N ALA A 199 -1.37 -5.27 14.52
CA ALA A 199 -2.59 -4.69 13.98
C ALA A 199 -3.74 -4.78 15.00
N ALA A 200 -3.94 -5.94 15.62
CA ALA A 200 -4.98 -6.12 16.62
C ALA A 200 -4.76 -5.27 17.89
N LEU A 201 -3.50 -5.08 18.30
CA LEU A 201 -3.15 -4.21 19.43
C LEU A 201 -3.24 -2.71 19.09
N ALA A 202 -3.15 -2.35 17.81
CA ALA A 202 -3.31 -0.99 17.33
C ALA A 202 -4.79 -0.55 17.28
N LEU A 203 -5.74 -1.49 17.15
CA LEU A 203 -7.18 -1.17 17.04
C LEU A 203 -7.69 -0.18 18.10
N PRO A 204 -7.42 -0.35 19.42
CA PRO A 204 -7.92 0.60 20.41
C PRO A 204 -7.33 2.00 20.24
N LEU A 205 -6.06 2.11 19.80
CA LEU A 205 -5.41 3.39 19.55
C LEU A 205 -6.04 4.08 18.32
N LEU A 206 -6.13 3.36 17.20
CA LEU A 206 -6.73 3.90 15.98
C LEU A 206 -8.20 4.31 16.21
N MET A 207 -8.95 3.54 17.00
CA MET A 207 -10.31 3.92 17.41
C MET A 207 -10.36 5.19 18.25
N THR A 208 -9.36 5.43 19.11
CA THR A 208 -9.29 6.69 19.87
C THR A 208 -8.90 7.88 18.99
N GLU A 209 -8.02 7.67 18.01
CA GLU A 209 -7.57 8.71 17.07
C GLU A 209 -8.68 9.15 16.13
N ASN A 210 -9.51 8.21 15.67
CA ASN A 210 -10.70 8.51 14.86
C ASN A 210 -11.89 9.05 15.70
N GLY A 211 -11.73 9.17 17.03
CA GLY A 211 -12.77 9.68 17.92
C GLY A 211 -13.92 8.70 18.22
N THR A 212 -13.83 7.45 17.77
CA THR A 212 -14.79 6.38 18.08
C THR A 212 -14.75 6.00 19.56
N LEU A 213 -13.59 6.13 20.20
CA LEU A 213 -13.40 5.89 21.63
C LEU A 213 -12.82 7.10 22.34
N ASP A 214 -13.32 7.37 23.55
CA ASP A 214 -12.71 8.35 24.43
C ASP A 214 -11.33 7.85 24.89
N PRO A 215 -10.28 8.68 24.81
CA PRO A 215 -8.95 8.30 25.29
C PRO A 215 -9.00 8.04 26.79
N LYS A 216 -8.71 6.80 27.19
CA LYS A 216 -8.66 6.41 28.59
C LYS A 216 -7.21 6.32 29.07
N PRO A 217 -6.89 6.89 30.25
CA PRO A 217 -5.53 6.85 30.75
C PRO A 217 -5.06 5.40 30.89
N VAL A 218 -3.88 5.12 30.33
CA VAL A 218 -3.21 3.85 30.54
C VAL A 218 -2.92 3.75 32.03
N ARG A 219 -3.34 2.65 32.69
CA ARG A 219 -2.90 2.40 34.06
C ARG A 219 -1.38 2.36 34.04
N ALA A 220 -0.76 3.39 34.61
CA ALA A 220 0.68 3.41 34.78
C ALA A 220 1.05 2.13 35.54
N SER A 221 1.92 1.32 34.97
CA SER A 221 2.51 0.19 35.69
C SER A 221 3.34 0.77 36.83
N SER A 222 2.72 0.80 38.01
CA SER A 222 3.24 1.05 39.37
C SER A 222 4.62 1.72 39.53
N ASP A 223 4.61 2.92 40.14
CA ASP A 223 5.57 3.51 41.09
C ASP A 223 7.09 3.54 40.82
N ALA A 224 7.58 3.06 39.67
CA ALA A 224 8.96 3.36 39.29
C ALA A 224 9.01 4.79 38.73
N PRO A 225 9.82 5.71 39.31
CA PRO A 225 10.02 7.03 38.71
C PRO A 225 10.48 6.83 37.25
N PRO A 226 9.91 7.59 36.30
CA PRO A 226 10.25 7.43 34.89
C PRO A 226 11.76 7.49 34.76
N GLN A 227 12.35 6.39 34.29
CA GLN A 227 13.77 6.35 34.00
C GLN A 227 13.98 7.44 32.94
N PRO A 228 14.84 8.45 33.21
CA PRO A 228 15.04 9.52 32.25
C PRO A 228 15.45 8.86 30.94
N LEU A 229 14.70 9.16 29.87
CA LEU A 229 15.03 8.70 28.54
C LEU A 229 16.54 8.92 28.34
N PRO A 230 17.29 7.91 27.84
CA PRO A 230 18.68 8.14 27.51
C PRO A 230 18.71 9.41 26.64
N PRO A 231 19.58 10.38 26.95
CA PRO A 231 19.61 11.64 26.23
C PRO A 231 19.63 11.28 24.75
N ALA A 232 18.62 11.74 24.01
CA ALA A 232 18.45 11.43 22.60
C ALA A 232 19.82 11.60 21.97
N SER A 233 20.45 10.47 21.60
CA SER A 233 21.78 10.53 21.05
C SER A 233 21.60 11.35 19.78
N SER A 234 22.06 12.59 19.81
CA SER A 234 22.34 13.40 18.64
C SER A 234 23.51 12.76 17.92
N GLY A 235 23.33 11.49 17.54
CA GLY A 235 24.25 10.75 16.71
C GLY A 235 24.37 11.54 15.42
N MET A 236 25.60 11.63 14.93
CA MET A 236 26.04 12.37 13.74
C MET A 236 25.26 12.10 12.43
N ARG A 237 24.18 11.31 12.44
CA ARG A 237 23.22 11.17 11.33
C ARG A 237 22.53 12.49 10.98
N GLY A 238 22.20 13.35 11.95
CA GLY A 238 21.59 14.65 11.66
C GLY A 238 22.50 15.56 10.83
N LEU A 239 23.75 15.74 11.25
CA LEU A 239 24.73 16.55 10.51
C LEU A 239 25.05 15.97 9.13
N GLY A 240 25.12 14.64 9.00
CA GLY A 240 25.31 13.97 7.72
C GLY A 240 24.20 14.29 6.73
N THR A 241 22.94 14.18 7.16
CA THR A 241 21.78 14.51 6.32
C THR A 241 21.74 15.99 5.96
N TRP A 242 22.03 16.91 6.89
CA TRP A 242 22.08 18.34 6.61
C TRP A 242 23.22 18.74 5.67
N LEU A 243 24.41 18.16 5.83
CA LEU A 243 25.54 18.35 4.90
C LEU A 243 25.24 17.79 3.52
N TRP A 244 24.57 16.64 3.46
CA TRP A 244 24.20 16.01 2.20
C TRP A 244 23.15 16.83 1.44
N LEU A 245 22.12 17.33 2.14
CA LEU A 245 21.13 18.25 1.58
C LEU A 245 21.78 19.58 1.13
N GLY A 246 22.71 20.12 1.93
CA GLY A 246 23.47 21.31 1.56
C GLY A 246 24.31 21.12 0.30
N PHE A 247 24.97 19.96 0.17
CA PHE A 247 25.75 19.61 -1.02
C PHE A 247 24.86 19.45 -2.27
N LEU A 248 23.74 18.72 -2.15
CA LEU A 248 22.77 18.55 -3.23
C LEU A 248 22.23 19.90 -3.72
N GLY A 249 21.82 20.77 -2.79
CA GLY A 249 21.34 22.11 -3.10
C GLY A 249 22.40 22.98 -3.80
N LEU A 250 23.65 22.96 -3.32
CA LEU A 250 24.75 23.67 -3.96
C LEU A 250 24.99 23.16 -5.40
N LEU A 251 24.91 21.85 -5.62
CA LEU A 251 25.12 21.22 -6.92
C LEU A 251 24.01 21.63 -7.90
N THR A 252 22.75 21.71 -7.45
CA THR A 252 21.63 22.18 -8.28
C THR A 252 21.80 23.63 -8.69
N VAL A 253 22.17 24.52 -7.75
CA VAL A 253 22.43 25.93 -8.04
C VAL A 253 23.60 26.09 -9.02
N SER A 254 24.67 25.32 -8.82
CA SER A 254 25.86 25.33 -9.69
C SER A 254 25.51 24.93 -11.13
N ALA A 255 24.77 23.82 -11.30
CA ALA A 255 24.31 23.36 -12.60
C ALA A 255 23.43 24.40 -13.31
N THR A 256 22.55 25.07 -12.55
CA THR A 256 21.66 26.10 -13.07
C THR A 256 22.44 27.32 -13.58
N VAL A 257 23.38 27.83 -12.79
CA VAL A 257 24.24 28.97 -13.16
C VAL A 257 25.10 28.64 -14.37
N LEU A 258 25.67 27.43 -14.44
CA LEU A 258 26.45 26.98 -15.59
C LEU A 258 25.59 26.83 -16.85
N GLY A 259 24.36 26.32 -16.72
CA GLY A 259 23.39 26.24 -17.83
C GLY A 259 23.02 27.62 -18.38
N PHE A 260 22.77 28.61 -17.52
CA PHE A 260 22.49 29.99 -17.93
C PHE A 260 23.70 30.63 -18.63
N ARG A 261 24.92 30.42 -18.12
CA ARG A 261 26.15 30.90 -18.78
C ARG A 261 26.38 30.23 -20.13
N ALA A 262 26.19 28.92 -20.23
CA ALA A 262 26.29 28.20 -21.50
C ALA A 262 25.27 28.70 -22.53
N ARG A 263 24.06 29.07 -22.10
CA ARG A 263 23.04 29.68 -22.96
C ARG A 263 23.40 31.10 -23.38
N ALA A 264 23.98 31.91 -22.50
CA ALA A 264 24.42 33.27 -22.82
C ALA A 264 25.60 33.30 -23.82
N HIS A 265 26.44 32.26 -23.83
CA HIS A 265 27.56 32.14 -24.77
C HIS A 265 27.20 31.51 -26.13
N ARG A 266 25.97 31.02 -26.32
CA ARG A 266 25.49 30.67 -27.65
C ARG A 266 25.22 31.95 -28.43
N LYS A 267 26.23 32.41 -29.18
CA LYS A 267 26.05 33.47 -30.17
C LYS A 267 24.89 33.07 -31.08
N PRO A 268 23.91 33.97 -31.32
CA PRO A 268 22.85 33.69 -32.27
C PRO A 268 23.50 33.35 -33.60
N VAL A 269 23.21 32.15 -34.10
CA VAL A 269 23.58 31.77 -35.47
C VAL A 269 22.89 32.77 -36.38
N PRO A 270 23.62 33.49 -37.25
CA PRO A 270 23.00 34.44 -38.16
C PRO A 270 21.99 33.69 -39.04
N THR A 271 20.75 34.14 -38.99
CA THR A 271 19.66 33.66 -39.83
C THR A 271 20.02 33.91 -41.29
N THR A 272 20.44 32.87 -42.01
CA THR A 272 20.62 32.93 -43.46
C THR A 272 19.25 33.21 -44.11
N PRO A 273 19.13 34.20 -45.01
CA PRO A 273 17.89 34.47 -45.73
C PRO A 273 17.40 33.25 -46.51
N ALA A 274 16.08 33.07 -46.48
CA ALA A 274 15.35 32.00 -47.14
C ALA A 274 15.74 31.84 -48.62
N GLY A 275 16.27 30.67 -48.98
CA GLY A 275 16.30 30.20 -50.36
C GLY A 275 14.88 29.79 -50.81
N PRO A 276 14.59 29.86 -52.12
CA PRO A 276 13.27 29.58 -52.67
C PRO A 276 12.81 28.14 -52.39
N PRO A 277 11.48 27.89 -52.37
CA PRO A 277 10.90 26.61 -51.95
C PRO A 277 11.34 25.48 -52.88
N GLY A 278 12.07 24.52 -52.31
CA GLY A 278 12.33 23.24 -52.96
C GLY A 278 11.03 22.42 -53.10
N PRO A 279 10.90 21.59 -54.14
CA PRO A 279 9.69 20.79 -54.38
C PRO A 279 9.43 19.79 -53.23
N PRO A 280 8.16 19.41 -53.01
CA PRO A 280 7.75 18.58 -51.88
C PRO A 280 8.47 17.21 -51.91
N PRO A 281 8.95 16.72 -50.75
CA PRO A 281 9.46 15.35 -50.64
C PRO A 281 8.32 14.37 -50.92
N GLY A 282 8.58 13.42 -51.83
CA GLY A 282 7.64 12.38 -52.21
C GLY A 282 7.23 11.48 -51.04
N PRO A 283 6.09 10.77 -51.16
CA PRO A 283 5.60 9.90 -50.12
C PRO A 283 6.59 8.76 -49.80
N PRO A 284 6.70 8.34 -48.52
CA PRO A 284 7.58 7.25 -48.14
C PRO A 284 7.16 5.93 -48.83
N PRO A 285 8.12 5.08 -49.24
CA PRO A 285 7.83 3.78 -49.81
C PRO A 285 7.08 2.90 -48.78
N GLY A 286 6.00 2.28 -49.26
CA GLY A 286 5.05 1.53 -48.45
C GLY A 286 5.69 0.45 -47.60
N SER A 287 5.27 0.43 -46.33
CA SER A 287 5.44 -0.69 -45.42
C SER A 287 4.83 -1.95 -46.05
N SER A 288 5.68 -2.94 -46.30
CA SER A 288 5.25 -4.28 -46.69
C SER A 288 4.41 -4.91 -45.55
N PRO A 289 3.33 -5.64 -45.85
CA PRO A 289 2.55 -6.33 -44.82
C PRO A 289 3.39 -7.44 -44.17
N PRO A 290 3.22 -7.70 -42.86
CA PRO A 290 3.92 -8.77 -42.18
C PRO A 290 3.54 -10.13 -42.79
N GLN A 291 4.56 -10.89 -43.17
CA GLN A 291 4.43 -12.27 -43.62
C GLN A 291 3.80 -13.11 -42.51
N GLY A 292 2.76 -13.87 -42.88
CA GLY A 292 2.02 -14.75 -41.99
C GLY A 292 2.91 -15.81 -41.33
N PHE A 293 2.66 -16.04 -40.04
CA PHE A 293 3.19 -17.18 -39.33
C PHE A 293 2.57 -18.49 -39.88
N PRO A 294 3.35 -19.57 -40.05
CA PRO A 294 2.82 -20.87 -40.40
C PRO A 294 1.95 -21.42 -39.26
N PRO A 295 0.88 -22.20 -39.57
CA PRO A 295 0.03 -22.80 -38.56
C PRO A 295 0.83 -23.78 -37.70
N GLY A 296 0.80 -23.57 -36.39
CA GLY A 296 1.37 -24.49 -35.41
C GLY A 296 0.65 -25.85 -35.42
N PRO A 297 1.33 -26.93 -34.99
CA PRO A 297 0.74 -28.26 -34.91
C PRO A 297 -0.42 -28.29 -33.89
N PRO A 298 -1.44 -29.14 -34.12
CA PRO A 298 -2.59 -29.22 -33.23
C PRO A 298 -2.19 -29.66 -31.82
N PRO A 299 -2.84 -29.13 -30.78
CA PRO A 299 -2.57 -29.52 -29.39
C PRO A 299 -2.87 -31.01 -29.20
N ARG A 300 -1.94 -31.72 -28.54
CA ARG A 300 -2.12 -33.11 -28.14
C ARG A 300 -3.25 -33.18 -27.11
N GLN A 301 -4.31 -33.92 -27.43
CA GLN A 301 -5.36 -34.26 -26.48
C GLN A 301 -4.76 -34.99 -25.26
N PRO A 302 -5.06 -34.55 -24.03
CA PRO A 302 -4.74 -35.33 -22.84
C PRO A 302 -5.53 -36.65 -22.85
N PRO A 303 -4.97 -37.73 -22.27
CA PRO A 303 -5.62 -39.04 -22.21
C PRO A 303 -6.92 -38.95 -21.41
N GLN A 304 -8.03 -39.41 -22.01
CA GLN A 304 -9.31 -39.51 -21.33
C GLN A 304 -9.20 -40.48 -20.13
N PRO A 305 -9.67 -40.08 -18.93
CA PRO A 305 -9.85 -40.99 -17.81
C PRO A 305 -10.83 -42.10 -18.18
N GLY A 306 -10.41 -43.36 -18.01
CA GLY A 306 -11.24 -44.53 -18.26
C GLY A 306 -12.48 -44.55 -17.38
N ALA A 307 -13.60 -45.02 -17.96
CA ALA A 307 -14.87 -45.12 -17.29
C ALA A 307 -14.80 -46.02 -16.02
N PRO A 308 -15.49 -45.65 -14.93
CA PRO A 308 -15.56 -46.48 -13.74
C PRO A 308 -16.38 -47.77 -13.99
N PRO A 309 -16.01 -48.88 -13.33
CA PRO A 309 -16.69 -50.16 -13.48
C PRO A 309 -18.11 -50.14 -12.89
N THR A 310 -19.05 -50.71 -13.63
CA THR A 310 -20.46 -50.86 -13.27
C THR A 310 -20.60 -51.71 -12.00
N PRO A 311 -21.39 -51.29 -10.97
CA PRO A 311 -21.65 -52.13 -9.81
C PRO A 311 -22.53 -53.33 -10.18
N GLY A 312 -22.05 -54.53 -9.89
CA GLY A 312 -22.81 -55.76 -10.00
C GLY A 312 -23.98 -55.79 -9.02
N ARG A 313 -25.15 -56.19 -9.50
CA ARG A 313 -26.33 -56.48 -8.68
C ARG A 313 -26.11 -57.76 -7.87
N HIS A 314 -26.27 -57.65 -6.55
CA HIS A 314 -26.65 -58.75 -5.66
C HIS A 314 -27.97 -58.37 -4.98
#